data_AF-Q1RIE1-F1
#
_entry.id   AF-Q1RIE1-F1
#
_cell.length_a   1.000
_cell.length_b   1.000
_cell.length_c   1.000
_cell.angle_alpha   90.00
_cell.angle_beta   90.00
_cell.angle_gamma   90.00
#
_symmetry.space_group_name_H-M   'P 1'
#
loop_
_entity.id
_entity.type
_entity.pdbx_description
1 polymer ?
#
loop_
_entity_poly.entity_id
_entity_poly.type
_entity_poly.pdbx_seq_one_letter_code
_entity_poly.pdbx_strand_id
1 'polypeptide(L)'
;MKKFLLLFIISIIPLNLFAQAKVNNIIAPVSYFINHVQQLNQIKTNLEKYRQTSIVGISGMGKTQLARMYTYANKGNYNLIWFIDSNLNINDELLKLAKAINKAEGKILIAEEAANVKKS
;
A
#
# COMPACT_ATOMS: atom_id res chain seq x y z
N MET A 1 -32.84 1.91 -35.30
CA MET A 1 -32.80 1.29 -33.94
C MET A 1 -31.48 0.58 -33.64
N LYS A 2 -30.93 -0.27 -34.53
CA LYS A 2 -29.65 -0.99 -34.29
C LYS A 2 -28.43 -0.08 -34.03
N LYS A 3 -28.33 1.09 -34.69
CA LYS A 3 -27.24 2.07 -34.46
C LYS A 3 -27.27 2.71 -33.06
N PHE A 4 -28.46 2.97 -32.52
CA PHE A 4 -28.61 3.50 -31.15
C PHE A 4 -28.30 2.44 -30.10
N LEU A 5 -28.63 1.17 -30.38
CA LEU A 5 -28.25 0.05 -29.52
C LEU A 5 -26.73 -0.07 -29.38
N LEU A 6 -25.99 0.12 -30.48
CA LEU A 6 -24.53 0.05 -30.49
C LEU A 6 -23.89 1.18 -29.67
N LEU A 7 -24.42 2.40 -29.79
CA LEU A 7 -24.00 3.56 -28.98
C LEU A 7 -24.29 3.37 -27.49
N PHE A 8 -25.40 2.72 -27.15
CA PHE A 8 -25.74 2.38 -25.77
C PHE A 8 -24.74 1.34 -25.21
N ILE A 9 -24.39 0.31 -25.99
CA ILE A 9 -23.39 -0.71 -25.62
C ILE A 9 -22.01 -0.07 -25.39
N ILE A 10 -21.60 0.88 -26.24
CA ILE A 10 -20.31 1.59 -26.10
C ILE A 10 -20.32 2.52 -24.86
N SER A 11 -21.47 3.11 -24.51
CA SER A 11 -21.64 3.94 -23.32
C SER A 11 -21.57 3.15 -22.00
N ILE A 12 -21.95 1.87 -22.02
CA ILE A 12 -21.88 0.98 -20.83
C ILE A 12 -20.45 0.46 -20.59
N ILE A 13 -19.52 0.62 -21.54
CA ILE A 13 -18.12 0.29 -21.31
C ILE A 13 -17.57 1.30 -20.30
N PRO A 14 -17.26 0.91 -19.05
CA PRO A 14 -16.75 1.87 -18.09
C PRO A 14 -15.38 2.35 -18.57
N LEU A 15 -15.28 3.65 -18.88
CA LEU A 15 -14.06 4.37 -19.28
C LEU A 15 -12.95 4.35 -18.20
N ASN A 16 -13.13 3.67 -17.07
CA ASN A 16 -12.26 3.71 -15.90
C ASN A 16 -11.59 2.35 -15.59
N LEU A 17 -11.18 1.59 -16.60
CA LEU A 17 -10.40 0.36 -16.40
C LEU A 17 -8.87 0.55 -16.50
N PHE A 18 -8.36 1.73 -16.15
CA PHE A 18 -6.98 1.80 -15.68
C PHE A 18 -6.96 1.41 -14.21
N ALA A 19 -7.02 0.10 -13.96
CA ALA A 19 -6.70 -0.43 -12.65
C ALA A 19 -5.23 -0.07 -12.36
N GLN A 20 -5.01 1.02 -11.63
CA GLN A 20 -3.68 1.40 -11.19
C GLN A 20 -3.13 0.22 -10.36
N ALA A 21 -1.97 -0.30 -10.77
CA ALA A 21 -1.37 -1.42 -10.06
C ALA A 21 -1.13 -1.01 -8.60
N LYS A 22 -1.78 -1.71 -7.67
CA LYS A 22 -1.63 -1.42 -6.24
C LYS A 22 -0.20 -1.75 -5.81
N VAL A 23 0.57 -0.72 -5.50
CA VAL A 23 1.94 -0.88 -5.03
C VAL A 23 1.87 -1.35 -3.58
N ASN A 24 2.38 -2.53 -3.29
CA ASN A 24 2.45 -2.99 -1.91
C ASN A 24 3.55 -4.00 -1.64
N ASN A 25 4.00 -4.07 -0.39
CA ASN A 25 4.89 -5.11 0.16
C ASN A 25 4.25 -5.77 1.40
N ILE A 26 2.92 -5.97 1.37
CA ILE A 26 2.18 -6.50 2.53
C ILE A 26 2.64 -7.92 2.84
N ILE A 27 2.82 -8.17 4.13
CA ILE A 27 3.08 -9.50 4.69
C ILE A 27 1.78 -9.98 5.33
N ALA A 28 1.30 -11.16 4.95
CA ALA A 28 0.10 -11.75 5.55
C ALA A 28 0.30 -11.92 7.07
N PRO A 29 -0.72 -11.61 7.90
CA PRO A 29 -0.65 -11.86 9.33
C PRO A 29 -0.58 -13.37 9.60
N VAL A 30 0.05 -13.74 10.70
CA VAL A 30 0.11 -15.14 11.14
C VAL A 30 -1.26 -15.63 11.62
N SER A 31 -1.59 -16.90 11.35
CA SER A 31 -2.92 -17.46 11.60
C SER A 31 -3.33 -17.53 13.07
N TYR A 32 -2.37 -17.61 13.99
CA TYR A 32 -2.61 -17.69 15.43
C TYR A 32 -2.79 -16.32 16.11
N PHE A 33 -2.59 -15.21 15.39
CA PHE A 33 -2.74 -13.85 15.93
C PHE A 33 -4.17 -13.35 15.69
N ILE A 34 -5.09 -13.80 16.57
CA ILE A 34 -6.55 -13.63 16.42
C ILE A 34 -7.14 -12.70 17.49
N ASN A 35 -8.39 -12.27 17.30
CA ASN A 35 -9.22 -11.56 18.30
C ASN A 35 -8.72 -10.18 18.79
N HIS A 36 -8.15 -9.36 17.89
CA HIS A 36 -7.76 -7.98 18.22
C HIS A 36 -8.73 -6.90 17.70
N VAL A 37 -10.04 -7.18 17.73
CA VAL A 37 -11.08 -6.33 17.12
C VAL A 37 -11.06 -4.90 17.68
N GLN A 38 -10.93 -4.73 19.00
CA GLN A 38 -10.91 -3.41 19.62
C GLN A 38 -9.71 -2.59 19.17
N GLN A 39 -8.52 -3.18 19.14
CA GLN A 39 -7.29 -2.51 18.71
C GLN A 39 -7.35 -2.14 17.22
N LEU A 40 -7.88 -3.03 16.38
CA LEU A 40 -8.09 -2.75 14.95
C LEU A 40 -9.07 -1.60 14.73
N ASN A 41 -10.18 -1.55 15.49
CA ASN A 41 -11.13 -0.45 15.43
C ASN A 41 -10.48 0.87 15.86
N GLN A 42 -9.67 0.86 16.91
CA GLN A 42 -8.95 2.06 17.34
C GLN A 42 -7.96 2.55 16.30
N ILE A 43 -7.23 1.65 15.64
CA ILE A 43 -6.37 1.98 14.49
C ILE A 43 -7.19 2.65 13.38
N LYS A 44 -8.34 2.07 13.02
CA LYS A 44 -9.23 2.62 12.00
C LYS A 44 -9.67 4.05 12.35
N THR A 45 -10.23 4.24 13.55
CA THR A 45 -10.71 5.54 14.01
C THR A 45 -9.60 6.60 14.01
N ASN A 46 -8.40 6.24 14.48
CA ASN A 46 -7.27 7.15 14.50
C ASN A 46 -6.82 7.53 13.08
N LEU A 47 -6.73 6.57 12.17
CA LEU A 47 -6.35 6.83 10.77
C LEU A 47 -7.40 7.67 10.04
N GLU A 48 -8.69 7.47 10.30
CA GLU A 48 -9.77 8.27 9.73
C GLU A 48 -9.72 9.72 10.24
N LYS A 49 -9.56 9.90 11.56
CA LYS A 49 -9.60 11.22 12.21
C LYS A 49 -8.30 12.01 12.05
N TYR A 50 -7.16 11.37 12.26
CA TYR A 50 -5.85 12.02 12.38
C TYR A 50 -4.91 11.74 11.21
N ARG A 51 -5.30 10.84 10.28
CA ARG A 51 -4.44 10.35 9.17
C ARG A 51 -3.18 9.61 9.62
N GLN A 52 -3.05 9.34 10.91
CA GLN A 52 -1.93 8.62 11.50
C GLN A 52 -2.36 7.87 12.76
N THR A 53 -1.59 6.85 13.14
CA THR A 53 -1.77 6.14 14.41
C THR A 53 -0.40 5.66 14.90
N SER A 54 -0.24 5.53 16.22
CA SER A 54 0.96 4.96 16.83
C SER A 54 0.56 3.73 17.64
N ILE A 55 1.27 2.63 17.44
CA ILE A 55 1.08 1.38 18.19
C ILE A 55 2.29 1.21 19.10
N VAL A 56 2.11 1.46 20.39
CA VAL A 56 3.17 1.39 21.42
C VAL A 56 2.92 0.22 22.37
N GLY A 57 3.97 -0.26 23.03
CA GLY A 57 3.91 -1.39 23.95
C GLY A 57 5.23 -2.15 24.01
N ILE A 58 5.36 -3.07 24.96
CA ILE A 58 6.60 -3.84 25.16
C ILE A 58 6.94 -4.73 23.95
N SER A 59 8.19 -5.18 23.87
CA SER A 59 8.63 -6.10 22.82
C SER A 59 7.81 -7.41 22.84
N GLY A 60 7.61 -8.03 21.69
CA GLY A 60 6.87 -9.30 21.59
C GLY A 60 5.34 -9.23 21.67
N MET A 61 4.73 -8.09 22.05
CA MET A 61 3.26 -7.94 22.15
C MET A 61 2.49 -7.99 20.81
N GLY A 62 3.16 -8.26 19.69
CA GLY A 62 2.50 -8.39 18.39
C GLY A 62 2.13 -7.07 17.71
N LYS A 63 2.76 -5.94 18.07
CA LYS A 63 2.53 -4.63 17.43
C LYS A 63 2.62 -4.69 15.89
N THR A 64 3.66 -5.34 15.38
CA THR A 64 3.86 -5.55 13.94
C THR A 64 2.78 -6.44 13.34
N GLN A 65 2.32 -7.47 14.07
CA GLN A 65 1.23 -8.33 13.61
C GLN A 65 -0.11 -7.59 13.57
N LEU A 66 -0.36 -6.69 14.53
CA LEU A 66 -1.54 -5.84 14.54
C LEU A 66 -1.59 -4.91 13.32
N ALA A 67 -0.46 -4.26 12.98
CA ALA A 67 -0.34 -3.45 11.77
C ALA A 67 -0.55 -4.28 10.49
N ARG A 68 0.05 -5.48 10.40
CA ARG A 68 -0.16 -6.42 9.28
C ARG A 68 -1.61 -6.84 9.14
N MET A 69 -2.28 -7.17 10.25
CA MET A 69 -3.68 -7.58 10.22
C MET A 69 -4.59 -6.45 9.75
N TYR A 70 -4.38 -5.22 10.23
CA TYR A 70 -5.16 -4.06 9.78
C TYR A 70 -4.97 -3.81 8.28
N THR A 71 -3.72 -3.71 7.82
CA THR A 71 -3.40 -3.43 6.41
C THR A 71 -3.87 -4.55 5.49
N TYR A 72 -3.72 -5.82 5.88
CA TYR A 72 -4.16 -6.96 5.08
C TYR A 72 -5.69 -6.97 4.90
N ALA A 73 -6.45 -6.74 5.98
CA ALA A 73 -7.91 -6.65 5.93
C ALA A 73 -8.41 -5.45 5.10
N ASN A 74 -7.65 -4.35 5.07
CA ASN A 74 -8.03 -3.11 4.39
C ASN A 74 -7.27 -2.87 3.07
N LYS A 75 -6.54 -3.85 2.53
CA LYS A 75 -5.74 -3.68 1.29
C LYS A 75 -6.57 -3.20 0.09
N GLY A 76 -7.88 -3.46 0.11
CA GLY A 76 -8.86 -2.95 -0.85
C GLY A 76 -8.93 -1.42 -0.89
N ASN A 77 -8.71 -0.77 0.25
CA ASN A 77 -9.02 0.63 0.49
C ASN A 77 -7.85 1.58 0.22
N TYR A 78 -6.69 1.05 -0.17
CA TYR A 78 -5.47 1.82 -0.41
C TYR A 78 -4.91 1.53 -1.80
N ASN A 79 -4.34 2.56 -2.41
CA ASN A 79 -3.61 2.46 -3.68
C ASN A 79 -2.15 2.06 -3.45
N LEU A 80 -1.58 2.44 -2.30
CA LEU A 80 -0.21 2.17 -1.87
C LEU A 80 -0.20 1.71 -0.41
N ILE A 81 0.44 0.59 -0.12
CA ILE A 81 0.73 0.13 1.25
C ILE A 81 2.20 -0.29 1.31
N TRP A 82 3.02 0.41 2.09
CA TRP A 82 4.45 0.10 2.17
C TRP A 82 4.93 0.02 3.62
N PHE A 83 5.48 -1.13 4.00
CA PHE A 83 6.20 -1.35 5.25
C PHE A 83 7.67 -0.96 5.06
N ILE A 84 8.19 -0.16 5.98
CA ILE A 84 9.59 0.27 6.02
C ILE A 84 10.23 -0.40 7.24
N ASP A 85 11.32 -1.14 7.05
CA ASP A 85 12.10 -1.66 8.18
C ASP A 85 13.01 -0.57 8.74
N SER A 86 12.69 -0.12 9.95
CA SER A 86 13.43 0.95 10.64
C SER A 86 14.85 0.54 11.07
N ASN A 87 15.19 -0.75 11.01
CA ASN A 87 16.53 -1.24 11.34
C ASN A 87 17.49 -1.16 10.14
N LEU A 88 16.98 -0.92 8.94
CA LEU A 88 17.76 -0.79 7.72
C LEU A 88 18.03 0.67 7.37
N ASN A 89 18.91 0.89 6.40
CA ASN A 89 19.15 2.24 5.87
C ASN A 89 17.87 2.78 5.21
N ILE A 90 17.40 3.94 5.68
CA ILE A 90 16.15 4.54 5.20
C ILE A 90 16.21 4.92 3.71
N ASN A 91 17.37 5.34 3.19
CA ASN A 91 17.51 5.71 1.78
C ASN A 91 17.34 4.48 0.88
N ASP A 92 17.85 3.32 1.31
CA ASP A 92 17.67 2.06 0.58
C ASP A 92 16.20 1.62 0.59
N GLU A 93 15.51 1.75 1.73
CA GLU A 93 14.08 1.43 1.84
C GLU A 93 13.21 2.36 0.97
N LEU A 94 13.50 3.66 0.97
CA LEU A 94 12.82 4.65 0.12
C LEU A 94 13.13 4.43 -1.36
N LEU A 95 14.35 4.02 -1.70
CA LEU A 95 14.72 3.66 -3.07
C LEU A 95 13.93 2.43 -3.56
N LYS A 96 13.73 1.42 -2.71
CA LYS A 96 12.88 0.26 -3.04
C LYS A 96 11.43 0.69 -3.32
N LEU A 97 10.88 1.58 -2.50
CA LEU A 97 9.55 2.14 -2.70
C LEU A 97 9.46 2.90 -4.03
N ALA A 98 10.40 3.81 -4.31
CA ALA A 98 10.41 4.59 -5.54
C ALA A 98 10.47 3.70 -6.79
N LYS A 99 11.31 2.66 -6.77
CA LYS A 99 11.38 1.67 -7.85
C LYS A 99 10.05 0.92 -8.03
N ALA A 100 9.39 0.57 -6.94
CA ALA A 100 8.09 -0.11 -6.98
C ALA A 100 6.98 0.77 -7.56
N ILE A 101 6.95 2.06 -7.20
CA ILE A 101 6.02 3.06 -7.75
C ILE A 101 6.27 3.25 -9.25
N ASN A 102 7.52 3.52 -9.65
CA ASN A 102 7.87 3.74 -11.06
C ASN A 102 7.50 2.53 -11.93
N LYS A 103 7.75 1.31 -11.42
CA LYS A 103 7.36 0.08 -12.10
C LYS A 103 5.84 -0.04 -12.29
N ALA A 104 5.05 0.35 -11.28
CA ALA A 104 3.59 0.33 -11.37
C ALA A 104 3.03 1.37 -12.35
N GLU A 105 3.74 2.49 -12.56
CA GLU A 105 3.39 3.52 -13.54
C GLU A 105 3.90 3.23 -14.97
N GLY A 106 4.60 2.12 -15.18
CA GLY A 106 5.18 1.78 -16.48
C GLY A 106 6.35 2.68 -16.90
N LYS A 107 6.92 3.44 -15.96
CA LYS A 107 8.12 4.25 -16.21
C LYS A 107 9.34 3.35 -16.26
N ILE A 108 10.05 3.35 -17.38
CA ILE A 108 11.36 2.70 -17.52
C ILE A 108 12.34 3.50 -16.66
N LEU A 109 12.93 2.83 -15.67
CA LEU A 109 14.01 3.39 -14.85
C LEU A 109 15.21 3.63 -15.76
N ILE A 110 15.47 4.87 -16.17
CA ILE A 110 16.77 5.24 -16.73
C ILE A 110 17.76 5.10 -15.58
N ALA A 111 18.66 4.12 -15.70
CA ALA A 111 19.52 3.62 -14.64
C ALA A 111 20.63 4.60 -14.20
N GLU A 112 20.63 5.85 -14.63
CA GLU A 112 21.82 6.72 -14.56
C GLU A 112 21.94 7.57 -13.28
N GLU A 113 20.87 7.89 -12.56
CA GLU A 113 20.99 8.89 -11.48
C GLU A 113 21.29 8.32 -10.08
N ALA A 114 21.11 7.02 -9.86
CA ALA A 114 21.44 6.41 -8.56
C ALA A 114 22.95 6.35 -8.28
N ALA A 115 23.80 6.53 -9.30
CA ALA A 115 25.25 6.59 -9.15
C ALA A 115 25.75 7.92 -8.54
N ASN A 116 24.96 9.00 -8.62
CA ASN A 116 25.38 10.33 -8.17
C ASN A 116 25.00 10.67 -6.71
N VAL A 117 24.17 9.87 -6.04
CA VAL A 117 23.78 10.11 -4.64
C VAL A 117 24.88 9.70 -3.64
N LYS A 118 25.93 9.00 -4.09
CA LYS A 118 27.08 8.61 -3.25
C LYS A 118 28.18 9.68 -3.11
N LYS A 119 27.96 10.91 -3.58
CA LYS A 119 28.91 12.02 -3.39
C LYS A 119 28.22 13.23 -2.77
N SER A 120 28.09 13.24 -1.45
CA SER A 120 28.05 14.45 -0.61
C SER A 120 28.46 14.11 0.80
#